data_AF-A0A4D7AL68-F1
#
_entry.id   AF-A0A4D7AL68-F1
#
_cell.length_a   1.000
_cell.length_b   1.000
_cell.length_c   1.000
_cell.angle_alpha   90.00
_cell.angle_beta   90.00
_cell.angle_gamma   90.00
#
_symmetry.space_group_name_H-M   'P 1'
#
loop_
_entity.id
_entity.type
_entity.pdbx_description
1 polymer ?
#
loop_
_entity_poly.entity_id
_entity_poly.type
_entity_poly.pdbx_seq_one_letter_code
_entity_poly.pdbx_strand_id
1 'polypeptide(L)'
;MPHYDYDKEYPFAAFITNLGKYNEGALVGEWVKFPTTAEELKKVFERIGIGAKDDFGQTYEEWFITDYDCYVDGLYDLLGEYANLDELNYLASKLDDMSQDEYERFQAAMEIGDHTGSIQELINLTENLDCYDIYPDIHDHDDLGRYYIEELDAMQVPEHLRNYIDYEAYGRDIALEESGQFTDLGYVRDTGDSFHEYYDGERGSIPEEYQVMTFQDDIPEEEISEWAMDLAYDMDEFFRQHDPQYAAEHPEEHAAKEEIYENLMAGRISTLDEKLAALGQTQEDYLPSEIEKFKDATGYEEFLDVDPQAIREAIENPDQSHVDEMLSFAEQANREYEAELYGQQAAPTPDDRETGETVRTPRGIFHVTDMSREQMEAAGYGFHHESEDGKYLIMANGSRAFAIPSGAAPEHTAPEKLTVLVVEPMKEPYVKEIDPGLHALQAEVGGDIAASYPFDDPVGLVLNDEGKLIGLDLNRSLRDEHGEIYDIVAGTFLVVGLGPESFASLPPDMIQKYTEQFKRPELFASINGQIVSVPVEPENPLRTAEMTLEDDYGMIDGIINNGRRGEELEKAQAEARRTTPEKKPSIRERLEDAKRECGSRKGPDKPTPQKEPPELGDL
;
A
#
# COMPACT_ATOMS: atom_id res chain seq x y z
N MET A 1 -9.00 13.36 41.98
CA MET A 1 -8.87 13.74 40.56
C MET A 1 -7.56 14.50 40.37
N PRO A 2 -6.66 14.03 39.49
CA PRO A 2 -5.62 14.92 38.99
C PRO A 2 -6.31 16.10 38.30
N HIS A 3 -5.96 17.32 38.70
CA HIS A 3 -6.33 18.51 37.96
C HIS A 3 -5.55 18.47 36.65
N TYR A 4 -6.22 18.14 35.54
CA TYR A 4 -5.65 18.43 34.22
C TYR A 4 -5.69 19.94 34.04
N ASP A 5 -4.51 20.54 33.91
CA ASP A 5 -4.36 21.95 33.62
C ASP A 5 -4.78 22.12 32.14
N TYR A 6 -5.99 22.65 31.91
CA TYR A 6 -6.50 23.03 30.58
C TYR A 6 -5.72 24.21 29.98
N ASP A 7 -4.72 24.72 30.69
CA ASP A 7 -3.83 25.80 30.26
C ASP A 7 -2.75 25.28 29.28
N LYS A 8 -3.14 24.47 28.31
CA LYS A 8 -2.25 24.04 27.21
C LYS A 8 -2.63 24.81 25.96
N GLU A 9 -1.64 25.45 25.36
CA GLU A 9 -1.80 26.30 24.15
C GLU A 9 -2.37 25.56 22.92
N TYR A 10 -2.54 24.24 22.98
CA TYR A 10 -2.93 23.36 21.88
C TYR A 10 -3.39 21.98 22.42
N PRO A 11 -4.37 21.29 21.80
CA PRO A 11 -4.78 19.92 22.19
C PRO A 11 -3.71 18.84 21.99
N PHE A 12 -3.02 18.87 20.85
CA PHE A 12 -1.91 17.96 20.54
C PHE A 12 -0.94 18.54 19.51
N ALA A 13 0.25 17.96 19.43
CA ALA A 13 1.22 18.24 18.39
C ALA A 13 1.64 16.94 17.69
N ALA A 14 2.05 17.03 16.43
CA ALA A 14 2.57 15.92 15.63
C ALA A 14 3.99 16.23 15.14
N PHE A 15 4.87 15.23 15.13
CA PHE A 15 6.19 15.35 14.52
C PHE A 15 6.13 14.91 13.06
N ILE A 16 6.11 15.89 12.15
CA ILE A 16 6.01 15.64 10.72
C ILE A 16 7.42 15.44 10.14
N THR A 17 7.64 14.29 9.51
CA THR A 17 8.93 13.87 8.96
C THR A 17 8.87 13.78 7.44
N ASN A 18 9.92 14.27 6.78
CA ASN A 18 10.11 14.12 5.33
C ASN A 18 10.52 12.68 5.00
N LEU A 19 9.69 11.97 4.23
CA LEU A 19 9.88 10.55 3.93
C LEU A 19 11.09 10.34 3.00
N GLY A 20 11.26 11.16 1.96
CA GLY A 20 12.39 11.03 1.04
C GLY A 20 13.74 11.19 1.73
N LYS A 21 13.89 12.22 2.58
CA LYS A 21 15.11 12.40 3.38
C LYS A 21 15.32 11.29 4.40
N TYR A 22 14.24 10.76 4.98
CA TYR A 22 14.32 9.62 5.87
C TYR A 22 14.87 8.38 5.16
N ASN A 23 14.43 8.14 3.92
CA ASN A 23 14.93 7.05 3.06
C ASN A 23 16.41 7.24 2.67
N GLU A 24 16.89 8.48 2.61
CA GLU A 24 18.32 8.81 2.46
C GLU A 24 19.14 8.64 3.75
N GLY A 25 18.50 8.21 4.84
CA GLY A 25 19.12 8.03 6.16
C GLY A 25 19.22 9.32 6.99
N ALA A 26 18.47 10.36 6.63
CA ALA A 26 18.41 11.62 7.36
C ALA A 26 17.01 11.83 7.99
N LEU A 27 16.93 11.73 9.32
CA LEU A 27 15.70 12.08 10.04
C LEU A 27 15.52 13.60 10.07
N VAL A 28 14.74 14.11 9.12
CA VAL A 28 14.40 15.54 9.00
C VAL A 28 12.91 15.71 9.19
N GLY A 29 12.54 16.33 10.32
CA GLY A 29 11.15 16.60 10.67
C GLY A 29 11.03 17.73 11.69
N GLU A 30 9.80 18.17 11.93
CA GLU A 30 9.49 19.26 12.87
C GLU A 30 8.17 19.02 13.61
N TRP A 31 8.11 19.46 14.86
CA TRP A 31 6.87 19.45 15.66
C TRP A 31 5.92 20.54 15.18
N VAL A 32 4.70 20.14 14.84
CA VAL A 32 3.58 21.03 14.49
C VAL A 32 2.50 20.92 15.56
N LYS A 33 2.16 22.05 16.16
CA LYS A 33 1.06 22.16 17.12
C LYS A 33 -0.25 22.36 16.35
N PHE A 34 -1.30 21.65 16.72
CA PHE A 34 -2.63 21.80 16.15
C PHE A 34 -3.60 22.42 17.17
N PRO A 35 -4.57 23.26 16.76
CA PRO A 35 -4.79 23.69 15.39
C PRO A 35 -3.69 24.65 14.88
N THR A 36 -3.47 24.67 13.56
CA THR A 36 -2.46 25.45 12.84
C THR A 36 -3.09 26.11 11.61
N THR A 37 -2.32 26.93 10.88
CA THR A 37 -2.76 27.55 9.61
C THR A 37 -1.99 26.99 8.43
N ALA A 38 -2.60 27.07 7.23
CA ALA A 38 -1.96 26.67 5.99
C ALA A 38 -0.60 27.38 5.78
N GLU A 39 -0.48 28.66 6.13
CA GLU A 39 0.78 29.40 6.01
C GLU A 39 1.85 28.94 7.00
N GLU A 40 1.46 28.49 8.19
CA GLU A 40 2.40 27.97 9.18
C GLU A 40 2.88 26.58 8.78
N LEU A 41 1.96 25.70 8.37
CA LEU A 41 2.26 24.36 7.89
C LEU A 41 3.13 24.39 6.62
N LYS A 42 2.84 25.28 5.66
CA LYS A 42 3.68 25.49 4.48
C LYS A 42 5.12 25.84 4.86
N LYS A 43 5.32 26.74 5.83
CA LYS A 43 6.67 27.10 6.28
C LYS A 43 7.36 25.94 6.99
N VAL A 44 6.62 25.06 7.66
CA VAL A 44 7.18 23.82 8.23
C VAL A 44 7.68 22.94 7.09
N PHE A 45 6.85 22.71 6.07
CA PHE A 45 7.21 21.92 4.89
C PHE A 45 8.47 22.45 4.20
N GLU A 46 8.56 23.76 3.97
CA GLU A 46 9.76 24.43 3.45
C GLU A 46 11.01 24.18 4.31
N ARG A 47 10.87 24.17 5.64
CA ARG A 47 12.00 23.94 6.58
C ARG A 47 12.46 22.49 6.60
N ILE A 48 11.53 21.54 6.56
CA ILE A 48 11.85 20.11 6.50
C ILE A 48 12.26 19.68 5.07
N GLY A 49 12.00 20.52 4.08
CA GLY A 49 12.42 20.38 2.69
C GLY A 49 11.42 19.65 1.79
N ILE A 50 10.14 19.60 2.18
CA ILE A 50 9.05 19.21 1.29
C ILE A 50 8.85 20.33 0.25
N GLY A 51 8.74 19.95 -1.02
CA GLY A 51 8.74 20.87 -2.18
C GLY A 51 10.14 21.27 -2.66
N ALA A 52 11.22 20.84 -1.99
CA ALA A 52 12.59 21.04 -2.47
C ALA A 52 13.04 19.88 -3.38
N LYS A 53 13.99 20.15 -4.29
CA LYS A 53 14.58 19.12 -5.15
C LYS A 53 15.81 18.47 -4.50
N ASP A 54 15.94 17.17 -4.69
CA ASP A 54 17.11 16.38 -4.31
C ASP A 54 18.30 16.59 -5.27
N ASP A 55 19.39 15.85 -5.06
CA ASP A 55 20.59 15.90 -5.92
C ASP A 55 20.35 15.39 -7.36
N PHE A 56 19.23 14.69 -7.59
CA PHE A 56 18.81 14.14 -8.88
C PHE A 56 17.73 15.01 -9.59
N GLY A 57 17.22 16.04 -8.91
CA GLY A 57 16.22 16.96 -9.44
C GLY A 57 14.77 16.54 -9.16
N GLN A 58 14.54 15.48 -8.37
CA GLN A 58 13.23 15.03 -7.94
C GLN A 58 12.75 15.84 -6.73
N THR A 59 11.47 16.19 -6.69
CA THR A 59 10.89 16.97 -5.60
C THR A 59 10.53 16.06 -4.43
N TYR A 60 10.88 16.43 -3.19
CA TYR A 60 10.40 15.74 -2.00
C TYR A 60 8.93 16.10 -1.75
N GLU A 61 8.02 15.17 -2.04
CA GLU A 61 6.58 15.42 -1.91
C GLU A 61 5.95 14.64 -0.76
N GLU A 62 6.60 13.58 -0.27
CA GLU A 62 6.02 12.68 0.72
C GLU A 62 6.48 12.97 2.16
N TRP A 63 5.55 12.85 3.10
CA TRP A 63 5.78 12.98 4.53
C TRP A 63 4.95 11.96 5.32
N PHE A 64 5.34 11.73 6.56
CA PHE A 64 4.58 10.94 7.52
C PHE A 64 4.74 11.51 8.92
N ILE A 65 3.91 11.08 9.86
CA ILE A 65 3.97 11.48 11.25
C ILE A 65 4.70 10.40 12.03
N THR A 66 5.80 10.78 12.68
CA THR A 66 6.63 9.83 13.44
C THR A 66 6.21 9.71 14.90
N ASP A 67 5.64 10.78 15.45
CA ASP A 67 5.34 10.86 16.87
C ASP A 67 4.24 11.90 17.14
N TYR A 68 3.56 11.75 18.27
CA TYR A 68 2.53 12.67 18.74
C TYR A 68 2.80 13.10 20.19
N ASP A 69 2.53 14.35 20.50
CA ASP A 69 2.48 14.88 21.87
C ASP A 69 1.03 15.26 22.17
N CYS A 70 0.28 14.29 22.69
CA CYS A 70 -1.13 14.42 22.99
C CYS A 70 -1.33 14.77 24.46
N TYR A 71 -2.18 15.76 24.70
CA TYR A 71 -2.57 16.11 26.06
C TYR A 71 -3.93 15.55 26.48
N VAL A 72 -4.67 15.06 25.49
CA VAL A 72 -5.85 14.21 25.68
C VAL A 72 -5.38 12.79 25.95
N ASP A 73 -5.81 12.25 27.09
CA ASP A 73 -5.44 10.90 27.51
C ASP A 73 -6.02 9.86 26.54
N GLY A 74 -5.24 8.83 26.21
CA GLY A 74 -5.61 7.81 25.22
C GLY A 74 -5.64 8.25 23.75
N LEU A 75 -5.60 9.55 23.43
CA LEU A 75 -5.64 10.02 22.04
C LEU A 75 -4.42 9.59 21.23
N TYR A 76 -3.24 9.54 21.86
CA TYR A 76 -1.99 9.12 21.20
C TYR A 76 -2.14 7.77 20.49
N ASP A 77 -2.80 6.80 21.13
CA ASP A 77 -2.93 5.44 20.62
C ASP A 77 -3.95 5.32 19.46
N LEU A 78 -4.71 6.38 19.18
CA LEU A 78 -5.75 6.42 18.15
C LEU A 78 -5.32 7.18 16.88
N LEU A 79 -4.18 7.88 16.92
CA LEU A 79 -3.67 8.65 15.80
C LEU A 79 -2.61 7.84 15.03
N GLY A 80 -2.78 7.72 13.71
CA GLY A 80 -1.91 6.94 12.85
C GLY A 80 -0.81 7.74 12.13
N GLU A 81 0.26 7.07 11.72
CA GLU A 81 1.43 7.68 11.06
C GLU A 81 1.12 8.38 9.73
N TYR A 82 0.02 7.99 9.07
CA TYR A 82 -0.45 8.56 7.80
C TYR A 82 -1.74 9.38 7.96
N ALA A 83 -2.00 9.88 9.16
CA ALA A 83 -3.16 10.72 9.43
C ALA A 83 -3.20 11.96 8.53
N ASN A 84 -4.39 12.30 8.03
CA ASN A 84 -4.59 13.47 7.18
C ASN A 84 -4.43 14.76 8.02
N LEU A 85 -3.60 15.69 7.55
CA LEU A 85 -3.29 16.92 8.29
C LEU A 85 -4.47 17.90 8.38
N ASP A 86 -5.38 17.90 7.40
CA ASP A 86 -6.63 18.68 7.45
C ASP A 86 -7.59 18.09 8.50
N GLU A 87 -7.72 16.77 8.55
CA GLU A 87 -8.54 16.10 9.56
C GLU A 87 -7.98 16.28 10.98
N LEU A 88 -6.66 16.15 11.15
CA LEU A 88 -6.00 16.44 12.44
C LEU A 88 -6.23 17.88 12.86
N ASN A 89 -6.13 18.82 11.92
CA ASN A 89 -6.38 20.23 12.21
C ASN A 89 -7.85 20.49 12.59
N TYR A 90 -8.78 19.81 11.93
CA TYR A 90 -10.21 19.93 12.23
C TYR A 90 -10.58 19.28 13.57
N LEU A 91 -10.05 18.09 13.88
CA LEU A 91 -10.21 17.48 15.20
C LEU A 91 -9.63 18.39 16.29
N ALA A 92 -8.43 18.92 16.10
CA ALA A 92 -7.82 19.81 17.07
C ALA A 92 -8.63 21.08 17.29
N SER A 93 -9.22 21.69 16.24
CA SER A 93 -10.07 22.87 16.42
C SER A 93 -11.33 22.56 17.22
N LYS A 94 -11.95 21.39 17.00
CA LYS A 94 -13.08 20.93 17.81
C LYS A 94 -12.70 20.77 19.28
N LEU A 95 -11.55 20.14 19.55
CA LEU A 95 -11.06 19.94 20.92
C LEU A 95 -10.68 21.25 21.61
N ASP A 96 -10.12 22.23 20.88
CA ASP A 96 -9.75 23.54 21.40
C ASP A 96 -10.98 24.39 21.77
N ASP A 97 -12.08 24.25 21.01
CA ASP A 97 -13.34 24.96 21.24
C ASP A 97 -14.21 24.35 22.35
N MET A 98 -13.89 23.16 22.86
CA MET A 98 -14.67 22.47 23.89
C MET A 98 -14.64 23.18 25.24
N SER A 99 -15.79 23.21 25.90
CA SER A 99 -15.84 23.50 27.34
C SER A 99 -15.29 22.33 28.17
N GLN A 100 -14.98 22.62 29.44
CA GLN A 100 -14.56 21.61 30.41
C GLN A 100 -15.52 20.41 30.47
N ASP A 101 -16.82 20.69 30.53
CA ASP A 101 -17.85 19.65 30.65
C ASP A 101 -17.94 18.79 29.38
N GLU A 102 -17.73 19.39 28.21
CA GLU A 102 -17.72 18.67 26.91
C GLU A 102 -16.46 17.81 26.78
N TYR A 103 -15.30 18.32 27.17
CA TYR A 103 -14.07 17.56 27.14
C TYR A 103 -14.11 16.36 28.10
N GLU A 104 -14.63 16.54 29.32
CA GLU A 104 -14.83 15.41 30.25
C GLU A 104 -15.76 14.35 29.65
N ARG A 105 -16.76 14.77 28.86
CA ARG A 105 -17.61 13.84 28.08
C ARG A 105 -16.87 13.13 26.98
N PHE A 106 -16.11 13.88 26.20
CA PHE A 106 -15.31 13.33 25.12
C PHE A 106 -14.30 12.31 25.64
N GLN A 107 -13.57 12.63 26.71
CA GLN A 107 -12.58 11.73 27.30
C GLN A 107 -13.23 10.45 27.85
N ALA A 108 -14.38 10.56 28.51
CA ALA A 108 -15.06 9.38 29.04
C ALA A 108 -15.63 8.49 27.92
N ALA A 109 -16.14 9.09 26.84
CA ALA A 109 -16.58 8.36 25.67
C ALA A 109 -15.41 7.67 24.94
N MET A 110 -14.25 8.34 24.87
CA MET A 110 -13.03 7.73 24.37
C MET A 110 -12.57 6.53 25.18
N GLU A 111 -12.65 6.59 26.51
CA GLU A 111 -12.27 5.48 27.40
C GLU A 111 -13.18 4.25 27.22
N ILE A 112 -14.44 4.47 26.86
CA ILE A 112 -15.38 3.40 26.47
C ILE A 112 -14.97 2.76 25.14
N GLY A 113 -14.38 3.55 24.23
CA GLY A 113 -13.88 3.10 22.94
C GLY A 113 -14.93 3.05 21.83
N ASP A 114 -16.18 3.44 22.10
CA ASP A 114 -17.21 3.53 21.07
C ASP A 114 -16.93 4.73 20.15
N HIS A 115 -16.92 4.51 18.83
CA HIS A 115 -16.67 5.54 17.82
C HIS A 115 -15.29 6.21 17.93
N THR A 116 -14.24 5.41 18.10
CA THR A 116 -12.84 5.87 18.22
C THR A 116 -11.87 5.23 17.23
N GLY A 117 -12.37 4.46 16.26
CA GLY A 117 -11.54 3.65 15.35
C GLY A 117 -10.84 4.44 14.24
N SER A 118 -11.19 5.71 14.05
CA SER A 118 -10.56 6.59 13.05
C SER A 118 -10.69 8.07 13.47
N ILE A 119 -9.92 8.95 12.81
CA ILE A 119 -10.04 10.41 13.02
C ILE A 119 -11.43 10.90 12.63
N GLN A 120 -12.03 10.33 11.58
CA GLN A 120 -13.42 10.60 11.20
C GLN A 120 -14.38 10.29 12.36
N GLU A 121 -14.26 9.11 12.99
CA GLU A 121 -15.12 8.74 14.12
C GLU A 121 -14.88 9.68 15.31
N LEU A 122 -13.63 10.04 15.61
CA LEU A 122 -13.30 11.00 16.66
C LEU A 122 -13.91 12.38 16.41
N ILE A 123 -13.83 12.89 15.18
CA ILE A 123 -14.49 14.16 14.80
C ILE A 123 -15.99 14.06 15.01
N ASN A 124 -16.63 12.95 14.58
CA ASN A 124 -18.05 12.76 14.82
C ASN A 124 -18.39 12.65 16.31
N LEU A 125 -17.53 12.02 17.10
CA LEU A 125 -17.71 11.91 18.55
C LEU A 125 -17.73 13.30 19.21
N THR A 126 -16.93 14.26 18.73
CA THR A 126 -16.96 15.65 19.24
C THR A 126 -18.33 16.33 19.06
N GLU A 127 -19.14 15.89 18.10
CA GLU A 127 -20.48 16.44 17.81
C GLU A 127 -21.62 15.63 18.45
N ASN A 128 -21.34 14.46 19.02
CA ASN A 128 -22.33 13.53 19.56
C ASN A 128 -22.18 13.32 21.08
N LEU A 129 -21.62 14.29 21.79
CA LEU A 129 -21.39 14.21 23.24
C LEU A 129 -22.69 14.15 24.07
N ASP A 130 -23.84 14.45 23.46
CA ASP A 130 -25.17 14.28 24.04
C ASP A 130 -25.66 12.81 24.05
N CYS A 131 -24.99 11.92 23.32
CA CYS A 131 -25.22 10.48 23.41
C CYS A 131 -24.69 9.88 24.72
N TYR A 132 -23.95 10.65 25.53
CA TYR A 132 -23.29 10.17 26.75
C TYR A 132 -23.69 11.01 27.96
N ASP A 133 -24.18 10.34 29.01
CA ASP A 133 -24.39 10.93 30.32
C ASP A 133 -23.31 10.45 31.30
N ILE A 134 -22.71 11.39 32.03
CA ILE A 134 -21.63 11.11 33.00
C ILE A 134 -22.07 11.46 34.40
N TYR A 135 -21.78 10.54 35.32
CA TYR A 135 -21.99 10.69 36.75
C TYR A 135 -20.64 10.60 37.47
N PRO A 136 -19.92 11.73 37.65
CA PRO A 136 -18.54 11.74 38.12
C PRO A 136 -18.34 11.21 39.55
N ASP A 137 -19.38 11.29 40.39
CA ASP A 137 -19.34 10.87 41.80
C ASP A 137 -19.66 9.37 41.98
N ILE A 138 -19.89 8.63 40.90
CA ILE A 138 -20.27 7.22 40.93
C ILE A 138 -19.08 6.38 40.45
N HIS A 139 -18.47 5.61 41.35
CA HIS A 139 -17.25 4.85 41.04
C HIS A 139 -17.41 3.33 41.14
N ASP A 140 -18.52 2.85 41.71
CA ASP A 140 -18.84 1.44 41.75
C ASP A 140 -20.35 1.18 41.74
N HIS A 141 -20.72 -0.11 41.69
CA HIS A 141 -22.11 -0.52 41.66
C HIS A 141 -22.88 -0.20 42.95
N ASP A 142 -22.23 -0.09 44.12
CA ASP A 142 -22.90 0.31 45.36
C ASP A 142 -23.29 1.80 45.28
N ASP A 143 -22.37 2.65 44.81
CA ASP A 143 -22.61 4.07 44.56
C ASP A 143 -23.77 4.27 43.57
N LEU A 144 -23.75 3.53 42.45
CA LEU A 144 -24.80 3.60 41.42
C LEU A 144 -26.16 3.18 41.98
N GLY A 145 -26.20 2.06 42.71
CA GLY A 145 -27.42 1.56 43.32
C GLY A 145 -28.00 2.54 44.36
N ARG A 146 -27.14 3.19 45.15
CA ARG A 146 -27.54 4.26 46.08
C ARG A 146 -28.07 5.48 45.34
N TYR A 147 -27.38 5.93 44.31
CA TYR A 147 -27.79 7.09 43.52
C TYR A 147 -29.21 6.92 42.95
N TYR A 148 -29.50 5.76 42.35
CA TYR A 148 -30.83 5.49 41.79
C TYR A 148 -31.95 5.45 42.85
N ILE A 149 -31.69 4.87 44.01
CA ILE A 149 -32.70 4.74 45.07
C ILE A 149 -32.86 6.03 45.87
N GLU A 150 -31.77 6.70 46.22
CA GLU A 150 -31.76 7.79 47.20
C GLU A 150 -31.87 9.18 46.55
N GLU A 151 -31.23 9.37 45.38
CA GLU A 151 -31.20 10.67 44.68
C GLU A 151 -32.25 10.74 43.56
N LEU A 152 -32.36 9.69 42.73
CA LEU A 152 -33.37 9.64 41.66
C LEU A 152 -34.75 9.14 42.12
N ASP A 153 -34.85 8.64 43.35
CA ASP A 153 -36.09 8.10 43.95
C ASP A 153 -36.78 7.05 43.07
N ALA A 154 -35.97 6.21 42.39
CA ALA A 154 -36.46 5.15 41.52
C ALA A 154 -37.35 4.13 42.29
N MET A 155 -37.13 4.01 43.60
CA MET A 155 -37.96 3.23 44.50
C MET A 155 -38.07 3.85 45.89
N GLN A 156 -39.30 3.98 46.38
CA GLN A 156 -39.59 4.44 47.74
C GLN A 156 -39.28 3.36 48.80
N VAL A 157 -38.15 3.49 49.46
CA VAL A 157 -37.69 2.56 50.51
C VAL A 157 -37.94 3.14 51.92
N PRO A 158 -38.72 2.45 52.77
CA PRO A 158 -38.88 2.85 54.17
C PRO A 158 -37.53 2.91 54.91
N GLU A 159 -37.32 3.95 55.72
CA GLU A 159 -36.04 4.23 56.41
C GLU A 159 -35.46 3.01 57.16
N HIS A 160 -36.31 2.22 57.82
CA HIS A 160 -35.90 1.04 58.58
C HIS A 160 -35.47 -0.17 57.73
N LEU A 161 -35.71 -0.14 56.41
CA LEU A 161 -35.31 -1.18 55.46
C LEU A 161 -34.08 -0.81 54.63
N ARG A 162 -33.65 0.46 54.61
CA ARG A 162 -32.52 0.94 53.79
C ARG A 162 -31.23 0.13 54.01
N ASN A 163 -30.90 -0.16 55.27
CA ASN A 163 -29.70 -0.95 55.62
C ASN A 163 -29.80 -2.45 55.29
N TYR A 164 -30.91 -2.91 54.71
CA TYR A 164 -31.12 -4.29 54.30
C TYR A 164 -31.20 -4.45 52.77
N ILE A 165 -31.08 -3.35 52.02
CA ILE A 165 -31.00 -3.39 50.56
C ILE A 165 -29.56 -3.72 50.14
N ASP A 166 -29.46 -4.59 49.15
CA ASP A 166 -28.21 -4.90 48.44
C ASP A 166 -28.06 -3.92 47.27
N TYR A 167 -27.48 -2.75 47.56
CA TYR A 167 -27.34 -1.66 46.60
C TYR A 167 -26.37 -2.02 45.47
N GLU A 168 -25.26 -2.70 45.79
CA GLU A 168 -24.31 -3.22 44.81
C GLU A 168 -24.98 -4.15 43.77
N ALA A 169 -25.81 -5.10 44.22
CA ALA A 169 -26.53 -5.97 43.30
C ALA A 169 -27.51 -5.19 42.42
N TYR A 170 -28.20 -4.18 42.98
CA TYR A 170 -29.12 -3.34 42.22
C TYR A 170 -28.40 -2.46 41.20
N GLY A 171 -27.30 -1.80 41.57
CA GLY A 171 -26.51 -0.99 40.66
C GLY A 171 -25.91 -1.80 39.52
N ARG A 172 -25.50 -3.05 39.76
CA ARG A 172 -25.07 -3.97 38.68
C ARG A 172 -26.18 -4.25 37.68
N ASP A 173 -27.42 -4.44 38.15
CA ASP A 173 -28.55 -4.67 37.25
C ASP A 173 -28.88 -3.40 36.44
N ILE A 174 -28.77 -2.20 37.04
CA ILE A 174 -28.91 -0.91 36.34
C ILE A 174 -27.84 -0.73 35.26
N ALA A 175 -26.56 -0.96 35.61
CA ALA A 175 -25.46 -0.85 34.66
C ALA A 175 -25.63 -1.75 33.44
N LEU A 176 -26.15 -2.96 33.66
CA LEU A 176 -26.46 -3.90 32.59
C LEU A 176 -27.65 -3.44 31.73
N GLU A 177 -28.70 -2.85 32.33
CA GLU A 177 -29.91 -2.40 31.62
C GLU A 177 -29.62 -1.18 30.74
N GLU A 178 -28.75 -0.28 31.19
CA GLU A 178 -28.40 0.96 30.50
C GLU A 178 -27.12 0.85 29.66
N SER A 179 -26.53 -0.34 29.56
CA SER A 179 -25.22 -0.56 28.92
C SER A 179 -24.12 0.39 29.45
N GLY A 180 -24.21 0.78 30.72
CA GLY A 180 -23.29 1.73 31.31
C GLY A 180 -21.98 1.11 31.78
N GLN A 181 -20.95 1.92 31.86
CA GLN A 181 -19.58 1.52 32.15
C GLN A 181 -18.95 2.44 33.19
N PHE A 182 -18.02 1.92 33.98
CA PHE A 182 -17.22 2.70 34.92
C PHE A 182 -15.90 3.07 34.27
N THR A 183 -15.60 4.36 34.23
CA THR A 183 -14.36 4.94 33.73
C THR A 183 -13.62 5.66 34.86
N ASP A 184 -12.39 6.08 34.61
CA ASP A 184 -11.65 6.92 35.57
C ASP A 184 -12.33 8.28 35.83
N LEU A 185 -13.27 8.68 34.97
CA LEU A 185 -14.10 9.89 35.08
C LEU A 185 -15.46 9.67 35.75
N GLY A 186 -15.82 8.43 36.11
CA GLY A 186 -17.06 8.09 36.81
C GLY A 186 -17.90 7.06 36.05
N TYR A 187 -19.20 7.00 36.35
CA TYR A 187 -20.11 6.11 35.64
C TYR A 187 -20.67 6.81 34.40
N VAL A 188 -20.55 6.17 33.25
CA VAL A 188 -21.01 6.69 31.95
C VAL A 188 -22.09 5.77 31.41
N ARG A 189 -23.12 6.33 30.82
CA ARG A 189 -24.14 5.55 30.10
C ARG A 189 -24.50 6.18 28.77
N ASP A 190 -24.93 5.33 27.85
CA ASP A 190 -25.60 5.72 26.63
C ASP A 190 -26.97 6.34 26.96
N THR A 191 -27.30 7.48 26.35
CA THR A 191 -28.60 8.14 26.53
C THR A 191 -29.72 7.48 25.73
N GLY A 192 -29.36 6.63 24.76
CA GLY A 192 -30.23 6.03 23.75
C GLY A 192 -30.54 6.98 22.59
N ASP A 193 -29.89 8.15 22.55
CA ASP A 193 -29.99 9.07 21.42
C ASP A 193 -29.25 8.51 20.19
N SER A 194 -29.58 9.05 19.02
CA SER A 194 -28.99 8.56 17.77
C SER A 194 -27.66 9.22 17.51
N PHE A 195 -26.59 8.43 17.43
CA PHE A 195 -25.31 8.91 16.94
C PHE A 195 -25.43 9.30 15.46
N HIS A 196 -25.03 10.52 15.14
CA HIS A 196 -25.14 11.12 13.82
C HIS A 196 -23.77 11.33 13.18
N GLU A 197 -23.63 10.95 11.92
CA GLU A 197 -22.45 11.27 11.12
C GLU A 197 -22.57 12.70 10.58
N TYR A 198 -21.74 13.59 11.11
CA TYR A 198 -21.58 14.99 10.68
C TYR A 198 -20.40 15.17 9.72
N TYR A 199 -19.42 14.27 9.79
CA TYR A 199 -18.24 14.25 8.94
C TYR A 199 -18.06 12.86 8.31
N ASP A 200 -17.92 12.83 6.98
CA ASP A 200 -17.93 11.63 6.14
C ASP A 200 -16.52 11.13 5.78
N GLY A 201 -15.46 11.76 6.30
CA GLY A 201 -14.07 11.42 5.98
C GLY A 201 -13.58 12.05 4.66
N GLU A 202 -14.41 12.82 3.98
CA GLU A 202 -14.03 13.49 2.73
C GLU A 202 -13.47 14.89 3.03
N ARG A 203 -12.34 15.24 2.40
CA ARG A 203 -11.71 16.56 2.59
C ARG A 203 -12.67 17.72 2.30
N GLY A 204 -13.53 17.57 1.29
CA GLY A 204 -14.49 18.61 0.89
C GLY A 204 -15.55 18.93 1.96
N SER A 205 -15.73 18.06 2.95
CA SER A 205 -16.64 18.29 4.08
C SER A 205 -15.99 19.06 5.24
N ILE A 206 -14.66 19.22 5.21
CA ILE A 206 -13.92 20.03 6.20
C ILE A 206 -14.11 21.52 5.84
N PRO A 207 -14.51 22.39 6.79
CA PRO A 207 -14.58 23.83 6.54
C PRO A 207 -13.24 24.42 6.08
N GLU A 208 -13.26 25.35 5.13
CA GLU A 208 -12.07 25.94 4.50
C GLU A 208 -11.06 26.49 5.52
N GLU A 209 -11.54 27.07 6.63
CA GLU A 209 -10.67 27.59 7.69
C GLU A 209 -9.81 26.53 8.39
N TYR A 210 -10.16 25.25 8.28
CA TYR A 210 -9.42 24.14 8.87
C TYR A 210 -8.61 23.33 7.84
N GLN A 211 -8.77 23.62 6.55
CA GLN A 211 -7.99 22.99 5.48
C GLN A 211 -6.59 23.65 5.40
N VAL A 212 -5.61 23.00 6.01
CA VAL A 212 -4.23 23.44 6.10
C VAL A 212 -3.37 22.99 4.93
N MET A 213 -3.83 22.03 4.13
CA MET A 213 -3.13 21.49 2.96
C MET A 213 -3.43 22.24 1.64
N THR A 214 -4.16 23.35 1.69
CA THR A 214 -4.61 24.14 0.51
C THR A 214 -3.48 24.71 -0.36
N PHE A 215 -2.25 24.79 0.14
CA PHE A 215 -1.10 25.23 -0.66
C PHE A 215 -0.55 24.13 -1.58
N GLN A 216 -1.05 22.90 -1.47
CA GLN A 216 -0.80 21.79 -2.39
C GLN A 216 -1.97 21.54 -3.34
N ASP A 217 -3.00 22.40 -3.36
CA ASP A 217 -4.15 22.17 -4.24
C ASP A 217 -3.67 22.09 -5.70
N ASP A 218 -3.79 20.89 -6.27
CA ASP A 218 -3.90 20.66 -7.71
C ASP A 218 -4.81 21.75 -8.29
N ILE A 219 -4.37 22.41 -9.35
CA ILE A 219 -5.20 23.36 -10.07
C ILE A 219 -6.50 22.62 -10.44
N PRO A 220 -7.71 23.14 -10.12
CA PRO A 220 -8.95 22.45 -10.44
C PRO A 220 -8.96 21.99 -11.91
N GLU A 221 -9.47 20.80 -12.20
CA GLU A 221 -9.47 20.24 -13.57
C GLU A 221 -10.10 21.22 -14.58
N GLU A 222 -11.06 22.03 -14.12
CA GLU A 222 -11.70 23.11 -14.88
C GLU A 222 -10.73 24.24 -15.24
N GLU A 223 -9.87 24.66 -14.31
CA GLU A 223 -8.83 25.66 -14.56
C GLU A 223 -7.68 25.09 -15.42
N ILE A 224 -7.31 23.82 -15.23
CA ILE A 224 -6.35 23.12 -16.11
C ILE A 224 -6.91 23.02 -17.54
N SER A 225 -8.19 22.68 -17.69
CA SER A 225 -8.86 22.58 -18.99
C SER A 225 -8.93 23.93 -19.69
N GLU A 226 -9.29 25.01 -18.99
CA GLU A 226 -9.26 26.37 -19.55
C GLU A 226 -7.85 26.77 -20.01
N TRP A 227 -6.83 26.49 -19.20
CA TRP A 227 -5.44 26.77 -19.55
C TRP A 227 -4.95 25.94 -20.74
N ALA A 228 -5.25 24.64 -20.77
CA ALA A 228 -4.92 23.77 -21.90
C ALA A 228 -5.60 24.23 -23.20
N MET A 229 -6.83 24.74 -23.10
CA MET A 229 -7.59 25.27 -24.24
C MET A 229 -6.97 26.55 -24.81
N ASP A 230 -6.55 27.47 -23.93
CA ASP A 230 -5.84 28.70 -24.32
C ASP A 230 -4.49 28.37 -24.98
N LEU A 231 -3.73 27.45 -24.39
CA LEU A 231 -2.45 27.01 -24.92
C LEU A 231 -2.62 26.33 -26.29
N ALA A 232 -3.62 25.46 -26.45
CA ALA A 232 -3.94 24.84 -27.72
C ALA A 232 -4.30 25.86 -28.81
N TYR A 233 -4.99 26.94 -28.44
CA TYR A 233 -5.33 28.03 -29.36
C TYR A 233 -4.07 28.76 -29.83
N ASP A 234 -3.23 29.17 -28.89
CA ASP A 234 -2.00 29.92 -29.17
C ASP A 234 -1.01 29.08 -30.01
N MET A 235 -0.92 27.78 -29.72
CA MET A 235 -0.04 26.84 -30.42
C MET A 235 -0.51 26.55 -31.86
N ASP A 236 -1.81 26.29 -32.08
CA ASP A 236 -2.33 26.09 -33.44
C ASP A 236 -2.12 27.34 -34.30
N GLU A 237 -2.38 28.53 -33.73
CA GLU A 237 -2.17 29.79 -34.43
C GLU A 237 -0.68 29.97 -34.80
N PHE A 238 0.23 29.70 -33.87
CA PHE A 238 1.67 29.76 -34.11
C PHE A 238 2.10 28.77 -35.20
N PHE A 239 1.70 27.51 -35.12
CA PHE A 239 2.08 26.49 -36.10
C PHE A 239 1.55 26.82 -37.50
N ARG A 240 0.33 27.36 -37.65
CA ARG A 240 -0.20 27.78 -38.96
C ARG A 240 0.59 28.91 -39.60
N GLN A 241 1.12 29.83 -38.78
CA GLN A 241 1.89 30.97 -39.25
C GLN A 241 3.33 30.59 -39.62
N HIS A 242 3.92 29.64 -38.89
CA HIS A 242 5.35 29.31 -38.96
C HIS A 242 5.67 27.99 -39.68
N ASP A 243 4.67 27.11 -39.86
CA ASP A 243 4.78 25.86 -40.61
C ASP A 243 3.68 25.76 -41.69
N PRO A 244 3.99 26.11 -42.95
CA PRO A 244 3.06 25.99 -44.07
C PRO A 244 2.61 24.55 -44.36
N GLN A 245 3.38 23.54 -43.94
CA GLN A 245 3.04 22.15 -44.12
C GLN A 245 1.99 21.72 -43.09
N TYR A 246 2.17 22.09 -41.82
CA TYR A 246 1.16 21.90 -40.78
C TYR A 246 -0.20 22.52 -41.18
N ALA A 247 -0.21 23.76 -41.68
CA ALA A 247 -1.42 24.43 -42.12
C ALA A 247 -2.14 23.70 -43.29
N ALA A 248 -1.39 22.98 -44.13
CA ALA A 248 -1.94 22.19 -45.23
C ALA A 248 -2.49 20.83 -44.77
N GLU A 249 -1.86 20.22 -43.77
CA GLU A 249 -2.28 18.93 -43.16
C GLU A 249 -3.49 19.10 -42.23
N HIS A 250 -3.66 20.29 -41.64
CA HIS A 250 -4.74 20.61 -40.70
C HIS A 250 -5.67 21.71 -41.25
N PRO A 251 -6.47 21.44 -42.30
CA PRO A 251 -7.32 22.46 -42.93
C PRO A 251 -8.51 22.90 -42.07
N GLU A 252 -8.91 22.11 -41.08
CA GLU A 252 -9.97 22.46 -40.12
C GLU A 252 -9.35 22.96 -38.80
N GLU A 253 -9.56 24.24 -38.49
CA GLU A 253 -8.98 24.90 -37.31
C GLU A 253 -9.48 24.30 -35.99
N HIS A 254 -10.74 23.91 -35.91
CA HIS A 254 -11.32 23.35 -34.69
C HIS A 254 -10.68 21.99 -34.34
N ALA A 255 -10.57 21.10 -35.33
CA ALA A 255 -10.03 19.76 -35.12
C ALA A 255 -8.56 19.79 -34.68
N ALA A 256 -7.76 20.71 -35.25
CA ALA A 256 -6.36 20.87 -34.89
C ALA A 256 -6.16 21.38 -33.44
N LYS A 257 -6.99 22.33 -33.01
CA LYS A 257 -6.99 22.83 -31.63
C LYS A 257 -7.44 21.76 -30.64
N GLU A 258 -8.47 21.01 -30.99
CA GLU A 258 -8.97 19.89 -30.19
C GLU A 258 -7.89 18.80 -30.04
N GLU A 259 -7.14 18.50 -31.11
CA GLU A 259 -6.02 17.55 -31.04
C GLU A 259 -4.89 18.02 -30.11
N ILE A 260 -4.48 19.29 -30.17
CA ILE A 260 -3.47 19.84 -29.26
C ILE A 260 -3.98 19.84 -27.82
N TYR A 261 -5.24 20.24 -27.60
CA TYR A 261 -5.88 20.20 -26.30
C TYR A 261 -5.90 18.78 -25.70
N GLU A 262 -6.34 17.78 -26.46
CA GLU A 262 -6.36 16.39 -26.03
C GLU A 262 -4.94 15.84 -25.75
N ASN A 263 -3.93 16.35 -26.44
CA ASN A 263 -2.54 16.00 -26.16
C ASN A 263 -2.07 16.62 -24.84
N LEU A 264 -2.37 17.90 -24.58
CA LEU A 264 -2.06 18.57 -23.32
C LEU A 264 -2.76 17.88 -22.13
N MET A 265 -4.06 17.63 -22.23
CA MET A 265 -4.84 16.97 -21.18
C MET A 265 -4.42 15.50 -20.95
N ALA A 266 -3.90 14.83 -21.98
CA ALA A 266 -3.39 13.47 -21.86
C ALA A 266 -1.91 13.39 -21.45
N GLY A 267 -1.24 14.53 -21.18
CA GLY A 267 0.18 14.57 -20.84
C GLY A 267 1.12 14.19 -21.99
N ARG A 268 0.67 14.33 -23.25
CA ARG A 268 1.45 14.04 -24.46
C ARG A 268 2.07 15.33 -25.02
N ILE A 269 3.01 15.91 -24.29
CA ILE A 269 3.53 17.26 -24.52
C ILE A 269 4.88 17.26 -25.29
N SER A 270 5.67 16.18 -25.25
CA SER A 270 7.00 16.11 -25.89
C SER A 270 7.01 16.51 -27.36
N THR A 271 6.06 16.00 -28.15
CA THR A 271 5.95 16.29 -29.59
C THR A 271 5.68 17.77 -29.89
N LEU A 272 5.02 18.46 -28.96
CA LEU A 272 4.72 19.87 -29.03
C LEU A 272 6.00 20.70 -28.76
N ASP A 273 6.78 20.31 -27.75
CA ASP A 273 8.07 20.94 -27.44
C ASP A 273 9.09 20.77 -28.56
N GLU A 274 9.23 19.55 -29.09
CA GLU A 274 10.14 19.27 -30.20
C GLU A 274 9.80 20.14 -31.42
N LYS A 275 8.50 20.31 -31.70
CA LYS A 275 8.04 21.11 -32.83
C LYS A 275 8.27 22.60 -32.60
N LEU A 276 8.03 23.12 -31.40
CA LEU A 276 8.36 24.51 -31.05
C LEU A 276 9.87 24.77 -31.17
N ALA A 277 10.69 23.86 -30.65
CA ALA A 277 12.15 23.93 -30.76
C ALA A 277 12.62 23.88 -32.23
N ALA A 278 12.02 23.01 -33.07
CA ALA A 278 12.32 22.92 -34.50
C ALA A 278 11.97 24.21 -35.27
N LEU A 279 10.95 24.94 -34.81
CA LEU A 279 10.58 26.26 -35.32
C LEU A 279 11.40 27.42 -34.72
N GLY A 280 12.40 27.09 -33.89
CA GLY A 280 13.36 28.03 -33.32
C GLY A 280 12.89 28.77 -32.07
N GLN A 281 11.84 28.27 -31.40
CA GLN A 281 11.46 28.75 -30.08
C GLN A 281 12.46 28.26 -29.02
N THR A 282 12.62 29.05 -27.98
CA THR A 282 13.50 28.81 -26.83
C THR A 282 12.72 29.00 -25.53
N GLN A 283 13.26 28.58 -24.39
CA GLN A 283 12.60 28.73 -23.08
C GLN A 283 12.30 30.20 -22.70
N GLU A 284 12.94 31.17 -23.35
CA GLU A 284 12.68 32.60 -23.14
C GLU A 284 11.45 33.11 -23.91
N ASP A 285 10.92 32.30 -24.84
CA ASP A 285 9.73 32.61 -25.62
C ASP A 285 8.45 32.18 -24.88
N TYR A 286 7.34 32.86 -25.18
CA TYR A 286 6.07 32.70 -24.47
C TYR A 286 5.57 31.24 -24.46
N LEU A 287 5.46 30.60 -25.63
CA LEU A 287 4.85 29.25 -25.74
C LEU A 287 5.61 28.17 -24.95
N PRO A 288 6.95 28.00 -25.10
CA PRO A 288 7.69 27.06 -24.26
C PRO A 288 7.62 27.39 -22.76
N SER A 289 7.61 28.68 -22.40
CA SER A 289 7.52 29.08 -20.99
C SER A 289 6.16 28.78 -20.36
N GLU A 290 5.06 28.88 -21.12
CA GLU A 290 3.72 28.52 -20.64
C GLU A 290 3.52 27.01 -20.61
N ILE A 291 4.09 26.26 -21.56
CA ILE A 291 4.12 24.79 -21.52
C ILE A 291 4.83 24.29 -20.26
N GLU A 292 5.97 24.88 -19.90
CA GLU A 292 6.70 24.46 -18.70
C GLU A 292 5.90 24.70 -17.42
N LYS A 293 5.24 25.87 -17.31
CA LYS A 293 4.34 26.15 -16.19
C LYS A 293 3.16 25.19 -16.14
N PHE A 294 2.62 24.83 -17.31
CA PHE A 294 1.53 23.87 -17.40
C PHE A 294 2.00 22.47 -16.95
N LYS A 295 3.20 22.04 -17.31
CA LYS A 295 3.82 20.79 -16.84
C LYS A 295 4.02 20.77 -15.33
N ASP A 296 4.58 21.84 -14.78
CA ASP A 296 4.77 22.01 -13.34
C ASP A 296 3.43 21.93 -12.59
N ALA A 297 2.38 22.51 -13.16
CA ALA A 297 1.04 22.55 -12.57
C ALA A 297 0.25 21.25 -12.70
N THR A 298 0.59 20.39 -13.66
CA THR A 298 -0.15 19.15 -13.95
C THR A 298 0.61 17.89 -13.50
N GLY A 299 1.80 18.04 -12.91
CA GLY A 299 2.64 16.92 -12.51
C GLY A 299 3.07 16.08 -13.72
N TYR A 300 3.41 16.72 -14.85
CA TYR A 300 3.76 16.02 -16.08
C TYR A 300 4.99 15.12 -15.91
N GLU A 301 4.88 13.88 -16.37
CA GLU A 301 5.95 12.89 -16.40
C GLU A 301 6.26 12.46 -17.84
N GLU A 302 7.54 12.40 -18.22
CA GLU A 302 7.98 12.16 -19.60
C GLU A 302 7.52 10.80 -20.16
N PHE A 303 7.18 9.81 -19.32
CA PHE A 303 6.64 8.53 -19.81
C PHE A 303 5.18 8.60 -20.28
N LEU A 304 4.43 9.66 -19.93
CA LEU A 304 3.05 9.87 -20.40
C LEU A 304 2.99 10.20 -21.90
N ASP A 305 4.11 10.60 -22.49
CA ASP A 305 4.26 10.84 -23.92
C ASP A 305 4.31 9.58 -24.79
N VAL A 306 4.44 8.40 -24.17
CA VAL A 306 4.58 7.16 -24.92
C VAL A 306 3.22 6.69 -25.44
N ASP A 307 3.00 6.77 -26.75
CA ASP A 307 1.78 6.27 -27.40
C ASP A 307 1.58 4.76 -27.14
N PRO A 308 0.49 4.34 -26.47
CA PRO A 308 0.17 2.94 -26.25
C PRO A 308 0.04 2.13 -27.56
N GLN A 309 -0.27 2.79 -28.68
CA GLN A 309 -0.30 2.18 -30.01
C GLN A 309 1.11 1.92 -30.55
N ALA A 310 2.05 2.85 -30.37
CA ALA A 310 3.46 2.63 -30.69
C ALA A 310 4.08 1.49 -29.88
N ILE A 311 3.72 1.36 -28.58
CA ILE A 311 4.12 0.20 -27.76
C ILE A 311 3.57 -1.11 -28.34
N ARG A 312 2.30 -1.13 -28.77
CA ARG A 312 1.67 -2.32 -29.38
C ARG A 312 2.30 -2.69 -30.72
N GLU A 313 2.60 -1.71 -31.59
CA GLU A 313 3.25 -1.96 -32.87
C GLU A 313 4.70 -2.42 -32.71
N ALA A 314 5.43 -1.89 -31.72
CA ALA A 314 6.79 -2.33 -31.37
C ALA A 314 6.83 -3.77 -30.83
N ILE A 315 5.78 -4.19 -30.11
CA ILE A 315 5.61 -5.58 -29.65
C ILE A 315 5.25 -6.52 -30.83
N GLU A 316 4.53 -6.03 -31.83
CA GLU A 316 4.09 -6.83 -33.00
C GLU A 316 5.16 -6.97 -34.10
N ASN A 317 6.13 -6.06 -34.21
CA ASN A 317 7.23 -6.13 -35.20
C ASN A 317 8.63 -5.98 -34.57
N PRO A 318 9.28 -7.09 -34.17
CA PRO A 318 10.58 -7.09 -33.49
C PRO A 318 11.81 -6.70 -34.33
N ASP A 319 11.65 -6.31 -35.60
CA ASP A 319 12.75 -6.20 -36.58
C ASP A 319 13.13 -4.75 -36.94
N GLN A 320 12.64 -3.75 -36.20
CA GLN A 320 13.16 -2.38 -36.27
C GLN A 320 14.04 -2.08 -35.05
N SER A 321 15.26 -1.62 -35.33
CA SER A 321 16.44 -1.57 -34.47
C SER A 321 16.37 -0.60 -33.26
N HIS A 322 15.19 -0.41 -32.67
CA HIS A 322 14.99 0.45 -31.50
C HIS A 322 14.54 -0.35 -30.27
N VAL A 323 14.20 -1.63 -30.43
CA VAL A 323 13.79 -2.51 -29.31
C VAL A 323 14.91 -2.69 -28.30
N ASP A 324 16.17 -2.87 -28.73
CA ASP A 324 17.29 -3.02 -27.78
C ASP A 324 17.62 -1.72 -27.02
N GLU A 325 17.42 -0.56 -27.65
CA GLU A 325 17.59 0.76 -27.02
C GLU A 325 16.46 1.02 -26.02
N MET A 326 15.21 0.75 -26.40
CA MET A 326 14.05 0.89 -25.52
C MET A 326 14.02 -0.16 -24.40
N LEU A 327 14.51 -1.39 -24.64
CA LEU A 327 14.71 -2.38 -23.57
C LEU A 327 15.78 -1.90 -22.61
N SER A 328 16.88 -1.32 -23.10
CA SER A 328 17.94 -0.80 -22.24
C SER A 328 17.48 0.39 -21.40
N PHE A 329 16.64 1.27 -21.97
CA PHE A 329 16.05 2.42 -21.28
C PHE A 329 15.01 1.97 -20.27
N ALA A 330 14.15 1.01 -20.62
CA ALA A 330 13.17 0.43 -19.71
C ALA A 330 13.81 -0.41 -18.60
N GLU A 331 14.89 -1.15 -18.88
CA GLU A 331 15.68 -1.88 -17.88
C GLU A 331 16.50 -0.96 -16.97
N GLN A 332 16.76 0.27 -17.40
CA GLN A 332 17.43 1.30 -16.61
C GLN A 332 16.42 2.07 -15.74
N ALA A 333 15.32 2.54 -16.34
CA ALA A 333 14.21 3.18 -15.64
C ALA A 333 13.56 2.22 -14.61
N ASN A 334 13.42 0.93 -14.93
CA ASN A 334 12.91 -0.06 -13.99
C ASN A 334 13.93 -0.39 -12.88
N ARG A 335 15.23 -0.21 -13.12
CA ARG A 335 16.26 -0.33 -12.06
C ARG A 335 16.28 0.88 -11.14
N GLU A 336 16.06 2.07 -11.69
CA GLU A 336 15.96 3.33 -10.95
C GLU A 336 14.66 3.36 -10.13
N TYR A 337 13.54 2.93 -10.72
CA TYR A 337 12.25 2.72 -10.03
C TYR A 337 12.31 1.60 -8.98
N GLU A 338 12.97 0.46 -9.23
CA GLU A 338 13.15 -0.59 -8.20
C GLU A 338 14.12 -0.16 -7.08
N ALA A 339 15.07 0.75 -7.36
CA ALA A 339 15.96 1.33 -6.35
C ALA A 339 15.25 2.37 -5.46
N GLU A 340 14.36 3.18 -6.05
CA GLU A 340 13.50 4.14 -5.34
C GLU A 340 12.41 3.44 -4.52
N LEU A 341 11.72 2.44 -5.09
CA LEU A 341 10.61 1.75 -4.44
C LEU A 341 11.04 0.86 -3.25
N TYR A 342 12.30 0.40 -3.22
CA TYR A 342 12.82 -0.49 -2.16
C TYR A 342 14.02 0.08 -1.39
N GLY A 343 14.40 1.34 -1.59
CA GLY A 343 15.50 1.98 -0.86
C GLY A 343 16.86 1.27 -1.01
N GLN A 344 17.12 0.60 -2.12
CA GLN A 344 18.40 -0.08 -2.36
C GLN A 344 19.39 0.86 -3.04
N GLN A 345 20.53 1.15 -2.39
CA GLN A 345 21.69 1.76 -3.05
C GLN A 345 22.06 0.96 -4.31
N ALA A 346 22.14 1.65 -5.45
CA ALA A 346 22.56 1.07 -6.72
C ALA A 346 23.83 0.21 -6.53
N ALA A 347 23.78 -1.05 -6.97
CA ALA A 347 24.91 -1.96 -6.83
C ALA A 347 26.15 -1.36 -7.53
N PRO A 348 27.29 -1.25 -6.84
CA PRO A 348 28.46 -0.52 -7.35
C PRO A 348 29.02 -1.19 -8.60
N THR A 349 29.35 -0.37 -9.59
CA THR A 349 29.90 -0.84 -10.86
C THR A 349 31.40 -1.17 -10.74
N PRO A 350 31.97 -1.97 -11.68
CA PRO A 350 33.41 -2.22 -11.72
C PRO A 350 34.29 -0.97 -11.78
N ASP A 351 33.75 0.10 -12.36
CA ASP A 351 34.34 1.43 -12.40
C ASP A 351 34.46 2.07 -11.01
N ASP A 352 33.41 2.01 -10.21
CA ASP A 352 33.35 2.59 -8.86
C ASP A 352 34.32 1.90 -7.89
N ARG A 353 34.71 0.66 -8.23
CA ARG A 353 35.61 -0.18 -7.43
C ARG A 353 36.99 -0.37 -8.07
N GLU A 354 37.37 0.48 -9.02
CA GLU A 354 38.74 0.50 -9.54
C GLU A 354 39.74 0.85 -8.42
N THR A 355 40.71 -0.04 -8.20
CA THR A 355 41.76 0.13 -7.19
C THR A 355 42.88 1.09 -7.62
N GLY A 356 42.86 1.51 -8.89
CA GLY A 356 43.93 2.28 -9.54
C GLY A 356 45.16 1.44 -9.94
N GLU A 357 45.20 0.15 -9.62
CA GLU A 357 46.26 -0.76 -10.08
C GLU A 357 45.97 -1.24 -11.52
N THR A 358 47.04 -1.58 -12.25
CA THR A 358 46.91 -2.13 -13.61
C THR A 358 47.74 -3.40 -13.79
N VAL A 359 47.17 -4.38 -14.47
CA VAL A 359 47.81 -5.66 -14.80
C VAL A 359 48.08 -5.71 -16.30
N ARG A 360 49.31 -6.06 -16.68
CA ARG A 360 49.73 -6.19 -18.07
C ARG A 360 49.83 -7.64 -18.47
N THR A 361 49.08 -8.04 -19.49
CA THR A 361 49.19 -9.35 -20.15
C THR A 361 49.67 -9.15 -21.59
N PRO A 362 50.08 -10.22 -22.32
CA PRO A 362 50.37 -10.12 -23.75
C PRO A 362 49.18 -9.63 -24.60
N ARG A 363 47.97 -9.65 -24.05
CA ARG A 363 46.71 -9.28 -24.72
C ARG A 363 46.24 -7.87 -24.40
N GLY A 364 46.86 -7.18 -23.43
CA GLY A 364 46.46 -5.81 -23.07
C GLY A 364 46.94 -5.37 -21.69
N ILE A 365 46.57 -4.15 -21.32
CA ILE A 365 46.69 -3.62 -19.95
C ILE A 365 45.26 -3.50 -19.42
N PHE A 366 45.00 -4.02 -18.23
CA PHE A 366 43.68 -4.07 -17.61
C PHE A 366 43.71 -3.40 -16.24
N HIS A 367 42.66 -2.65 -15.91
CA HIS A 367 42.50 -2.01 -14.61
C HIS A 367 42.02 -3.03 -13.58
N VAL A 368 42.55 -2.98 -12.36
CA VAL A 368 42.20 -3.91 -11.28
C VAL A 368 41.02 -3.36 -10.48
N THR A 369 39.99 -4.18 -10.30
CA THR A 369 38.84 -3.86 -9.45
C THR A 369 38.85 -4.72 -8.19
N ASP A 370 38.27 -4.21 -7.12
CA ASP A 370 38.04 -4.94 -5.86
C ASP A 370 36.74 -5.77 -5.88
N MET A 371 36.21 -6.06 -7.07
CA MET A 371 35.04 -6.93 -7.21
C MET A 371 35.45 -8.39 -7.30
N SER A 372 34.64 -9.27 -6.69
CA SER A 372 34.75 -10.71 -6.85
C SER A 372 34.32 -11.16 -8.25
N ARG A 373 34.65 -12.40 -8.61
CA ARG A 373 34.26 -12.98 -9.89
C ARG A 373 32.74 -13.01 -10.05
N GLU A 374 32.02 -13.40 -9.02
CA GLU A 374 30.56 -13.50 -9.02
C GLU A 374 29.92 -12.12 -9.19
N GLN A 375 30.47 -11.09 -8.53
CA GLN A 375 30.03 -9.70 -8.71
C GLN A 375 30.31 -9.18 -10.12
N MET A 376 31.45 -9.55 -10.71
CA MET A 376 31.76 -9.22 -12.11
C MET A 376 30.80 -9.92 -13.08
N GLU A 377 30.50 -11.21 -12.86
CA GLU A 377 29.56 -11.98 -13.69
C GLU A 377 28.12 -11.45 -13.57
N ALA A 378 27.67 -11.06 -12.36
CA ALA A 378 26.39 -10.40 -12.13
C ALA A 378 26.31 -9.01 -12.80
N ALA A 379 27.43 -8.29 -12.88
CA ALA A 379 27.56 -7.04 -13.62
C ALA A 379 27.71 -7.24 -15.15
N GLY A 380 27.55 -8.47 -15.66
CA GLY A 380 27.62 -8.79 -17.09
C GLY A 380 29.03 -8.99 -17.66
N TYR A 381 30.07 -9.04 -16.83
CA TYR A 381 31.45 -9.29 -17.25
C TYR A 381 31.79 -10.78 -17.12
N GLY A 382 32.02 -11.46 -18.25
CA GLY A 382 32.38 -12.88 -18.30
C GLY A 382 33.89 -13.11 -18.26
N PHE A 383 34.31 -14.31 -17.83
CA PHE A 383 35.73 -14.69 -17.84
C PHE A 383 36.30 -14.74 -19.26
N HIS A 384 37.40 -14.02 -19.49
CA HIS A 384 38.08 -13.99 -20.78
C HIS A 384 39.39 -14.79 -20.78
N HIS A 385 40.30 -14.52 -19.83
CA HIS A 385 41.56 -15.25 -19.68
C HIS A 385 42.25 -14.94 -18.35
N GLU A 386 43.25 -15.74 -17.98
CA GLU A 386 44.06 -15.55 -16.78
C GLU A 386 45.40 -14.83 -17.12
N SER A 387 45.95 -14.09 -16.16
CA SER A 387 47.28 -13.49 -16.27
C SER A 387 48.39 -14.56 -16.30
N GLU A 388 49.55 -14.26 -16.89
CA GLU A 388 50.64 -15.24 -17.03
C GLU A 388 51.21 -15.72 -15.68
N ASP A 389 51.08 -14.91 -14.63
CA ASP A 389 51.52 -15.25 -13.27
C ASP A 389 50.44 -15.96 -12.45
N GLY A 390 49.27 -16.21 -13.04
CA GLY A 390 48.13 -16.88 -12.42
C GLY A 390 47.53 -16.14 -11.22
N LYS A 391 47.81 -14.84 -11.10
CA LYS A 391 47.38 -14.02 -9.97
C LYS A 391 46.12 -13.22 -10.26
N TYR A 392 45.72 -13.07 -11.52
CA TYR A 392 44.56 -12.27 -11.89
C TYR A 392 43.71 -12.95 -12.98
N LEU A 393 42.39 -12.84 -12.85
CA LEU A 393 41.43 -13.21 -13.88
C LEU A 393 41.02 -11.94 -14.62
N ILE A 394 40.99 -12.00 -15.95
CA ILE A 394 40.53 -10.91 -16.81
C ILE A 394 39.07 -11.18 -17.17
N MET A 395 38.17 -10.30 -16.72
CA MET A 395 36.72 -10.35 -16.95
C MET A 395 36.31 -9.29 -17.97
N ALA A 396 35.48 -9.62 -18.95
CA ALA A 396 35.08 -8.72 -20.05
C ALA A 396 33.61 -8.90 -20.46
N ASN A 397 32.95 -7.82 -20.85
CA ASN A 397 31.55 -7.80 -21.31
C ASN A 397 31.40 -7.45 -22.81
N GLY A 398 32.49 -7.48 -23.57
CA GLY A 398 32.51 -7.19 -25.01
C GLY A 398 32.90 -5.75 -25.36
N SER A 399 32.65 -4.78 -24.48
CA SER A 399 33.08 -3.37 -24.65
C SER A 399 34.22 -2.98 -23.72
N ARG A 400 34.26 -3.56 -22.51
CA ARG A 400 35.25 -3.25 -21.48
C ARG A 400 35.77 -4.51 -20.79
N ALA A 401 36.96 -4.41 -20.19
CA ALA A 401 37.62 -5.51 -19.50
C ALA A 401 38.42 -5.05 -18.28
N PHE A 402 38.37 -5.85 -17.22
CA PHE A 402 39.03 -5.59 -15.95
C PHE A 402 39.76 -6.82 -15.42
N ALA A 403 40.74 -6.60 -14.54
CA ALA A 403 41.45 -7.65 -13.82
C ALA A 403 40.90 -7.78 -12.39
N ILE A 404 40.66 -9.00 -11.93
CA ILE A 404 40.32 -9.29 -10.53
C ILE A 404 41.33 -10.28 -9.94
N PRO A 405 41.65 -10.24 -8.63
CA PRO A 405 42.58 -11.19 -8.03
C PRO A 405 42.09 -12.64 -8.16
N SER A 406 42.94 -13.53 -8.67
CA SER A 406 42.68 -14.96 -8.90
C SER A 406 42.74 -15.78 -7.60
N GLY A 407 42.23 -15.23 -6.49
CA GLY A 407 42.36 -15.77 -5.14
C GLY A 407 42.34 -17.31 -5.10
N ALA A 408 43.43 -17.90 -4.63
CA ALA A 408 43.42 -19.32 -4.28
C ALA A 408 42.28 -19.54 -3.28
N ALA A 409 41.33 -20.37 -3.71
CA ALA A 409 40.10 -20.76 -3.03
C ALA A 409 40.15 -20.64 -1.49
N PRO A 410 39.25 -19.88 -0.85
CA PRO A 410 38.31 -20.57 0.03
C PRO A 410 37.46 -21.48 -0.85
N GLU A 411 37.17 -22.69 -0.40
CA GLU A 411 36.13 -23.49 -1.02
C GLU A 411 34.90 -22.59 -1.21
N HIS A 412 34.53 -22.28 -2.46
CA HIS A 412 33.16 -21.92 -2.78
C HIS A 412 32.34 -23.18 -2.52
N THR A 413 32.02 -23.42 -1.26
CA THR A 413 30.68 -23.87 -0.95
C THR A 413 29.79 -22.79 -1.55
N ALA A 414 28.98 -23.15 -2.55
CA ALA A 414 27.80 -22.37 -2.90
C ALA A 414 27.16 -21.88 -1.59
N PRO A 415 26.60 -20.65 -1.52
CA PRO A 415 25.89 -20.22 -0.32
C PRO A 415 24.96 -21.38 0.08
N GLU A 416 25.21 -21.98 1.24
CA GLU A 416 24.55 -23.22 1.62
C GLU A 416 23.05 -22.94 1.56
N LYS A 417 22.35 -23.60 0.64
CA LYS A 417 20.92 -23.38 0.45
C LYS A 417 20.22 -23.58 1.78
N LEU A 418 19.29 -22.69 2.07
CA LEU A 418 18.46 -22.77 3.25
C LEU A 418 17.45 -23.90 3.02
N THR A 419 17.54 -24.96 3.82
CA THR A 419 16.50 -26.00 3.83
C THR A 419 15.36 -25.52 4.72
N VAL A 420 14.18 -25.30 4.14
CA VAL A 420 12.99 -24.80 4.85
C VAL A 420 11.84 -25.76 4.69
N LEU A 421 10.85 -25.68 5.60
CA LEU A 421 9.56 -26.33 5.41
C LEU A 421 8.55 -25.29 4.94
N VAL A 422 8.01 -25.48 3.74
CA VAL A 422 6.97 -24.62 3.16
C VAL A 422 5.61 -25.15 3.59
N VAL A 423 4.76 -24.28 4.12
CA VAL A 423 3.39 -24.60 4.51
C VAL A 423 2.44 -23.69 3.75
N GLU A 424 1.78 -24.24 2.74
CA GLU A 424 0.75 -23.54 1.95
C GLU A 424 -0.65 -23.77 2.54
N PRO A 425 -1.59 -22.82 2.35
CA PRO A 425 -2.99 -23.02 2.69
C PRO A 425 -3.54 -24.30 2.03
N MET A 426 -4.36 -25.05 2.77
CA MET A 426 -5.06 -26.26 2.28
C MET A 426 -4.17 -27.42 1.78
N LYS A 427 -2.84 -27.33 1.89
CA LYS A 427 -1.88 -28.37 1.46
C LYS A 427 -1.07 -28.95 2.63
N GLU A 428 -0.49 -30.13 2.39
CA GLU A 428 0.50 -30.73 3.31
C GLU A 428 1.85 -29.97 3.22
N PRO A 429 2.59 -29.81 4.32
CA PRO A 429 3.92 -29.22 4.32
C PRO A 429 4.91 -30.01 3.47
N TYR A 430 5.85 -29.32 2.83
CA TYR A 430 6.94 -29.96 2.09
C TYR A 430 8.26 -29.23 2.26
N VAL A 431 9.35 -29.98 2.13
CA VAL A 431 10.71 -29.43 2.26
C VAL A 431 11.12 -28.78 0.94
N LYS A 432 11.71 -27.59 1.03
CA LYS A 432 12.25 -26.85 -0.12
C LYS A 432 13.63 -26.30 0.22
N GLU A 433 14.53 -26.32 -0.75
CA GLU A 433 15.82 -25.63 -0.66
C GLU A 433 15.70 -24.29 -1.38
N ILE A 434 15.88 -23.20 -0.64
CA ILE A 434 15.83 -21.84 -1.15
C ILE A 434 17.20 -21.17 -0.99
N ASP A 435 17.45 -20.13 -1.78
CA ASP A 435 18.67 -19.34 -1.61
C ASP A 435 18.59 -18.58 -0.26
N PRO A 436 19.71 -18.39 0.45
CA PRO A 436 19.69 -17.60 1.68
C PRO A 436 19.50 -16.11 1.35
N GLY A 437 18.74 -15.41 2.20
CA GLY A 437 18.55 -13.96 2.10
C GLY A 437 17.08 -13.53 2.10
N LEU A 438 16.87 -12.24 2.33
CA LEU A 438 15.54 -11.64 2.48
C LEU A 438 14.66 -11.83 1.24
N HIS A 439 15.21 -11.56 0.06
CA HIS A 439 14.47 -11.65 -1.21
C HIS A 439 13.95 -13.08 -1.50
N ALA A 440 14.73 -14.11 -1.17
CA ALA A 440 14.31 -15.49 -1.36
C ALA A 440 13.18 -15.88 -0.40
N LEU A 441 13.15 -15.30 0.81
CA LEU A 441 12.06 -15.49 1.77
C LEU A 441 10.79 -14.75 1.34
N GLN A 442 10.91 -13.47 0.94
CA GLN A 442 9.80 -12.64 0.43
C GLN A 442 9.14 -13.28 -0.80
N ALA A 443 9.93 -13.83 -1.72
CA ALA A 443 9.43 -14.49 -2.92
C ALA A 443 8.58 -15.75 -2.62
N GLU A 444 8.86 -16.44 -1.52
CA GLU A 444 8.13 -17.66 -1.13
C GLU A 444 6.85 -17.36 -0.35
N VAL A 445 6.85 -16.33 0.52
CA VAL A 445 5.66 -15.95 1.30
C VAL A 445 4.76 -14.96 0.56
N GLY A 446 5.25 -14.33 -0.51
CA GLY A 446 4.47 -13.50 -1.44
C GLY A 446 4.32 -12.04 -1.01
N GLY A 447 5.35 -11.44 -0.41
CA GLY A 447 5.34 -10.05 0.06
C GLY A 447 6.41 -9.79 1.12
N ASP A 448 6.30 -8.67 1.82
CA ASP A 448 7.17 -8.38 2.97
C ASP A 448 7.00 -9.41 4.08
N ILE A 449 8.11 -9.67 4.79
CA ILE A 449 8.15 -10.76 5.75
C ILE A 449 8.10 -10.25 7.18
N ALA A 450 7.27 -10.92 7.99
CA ALA A 450 7.37 -10.90 9.43
C ALA A 450 7.89 -12.23 9.95
N ALA A 451 8.58 -12.19 11.09
CA ALA A 451 9.07 -13.38 11.77
C ALA A 451 8.35 -13.57 13.10
N SER A 452 7.67 -14.70 13.27
CA SER A 452 7.02 -15.10 14.52
C SER A 452 7.79 -16.25 15.17
N TYR A 453 7.86 -16.25 16.50
CA TYR A 453 8.61 -17.25 17.28
C TYR A 453 7.69 -17.96 18.28
N PRO A 454 6.67 -18.70 17.82
CA PRO A 454 5.63 -19.27 18.68
C PRO A 454 6.07 -20.53 19.44
N PHE A 455 7.33 -20.97 19.29
CA PHE A 455 7.81 -22.25 19.82
C PHE A 455 9.09 -22.05 20.65
N ASP A 456 9.28 -22.89 21.67
CA ASP A 456 10.52 -22.95 22.47
C ASP A 456 11.71 -23.55 21.70
N ASP A 457 11.45 -24.20 20.56
CA ASP A 457 12.51 -24.72 19.69
C ASP A 457 13.26 -23.55 19.02
N PRO A 458 14.52 -23.74 18.59
CA PRO A 458 15.27 -22.73 17.83
C PRO A 458 14.76 -22.64 16.37
N VAL A 459 13.49 -22.27 16.20
CA VAL A 459 12.76 -22.22 14.94
C VAL A 459 11.95 -20.92 14.86
N GLY A 460 11.93 -20.31 13.68
CA GLY A 460 11.07 -19.16 13.35
C GLY A 460 10.05 -19.51 12.28
N LEU A 461 8.90 -18.83 12.33
CA LEU A 461 7.93 -18.78 11.24
C LEU A 461 8.12 -17.49 10.45
N VAL A 462 8.45 -17.61 9.18
CA VAL A 462 8.50 -16.47 8.25
C VAL A 462 7.19 -16.44 7.49
N LEU A 463 6.44 -15.35 7.62
CA LEU A 463 5.11 -15.16 7.07
C LEU A 463 5.00 -13.82 6.36
N ASN A 464 3.98 -13.66 5.52
CA ASN A 464 3.67 -12.40 4.87
C ASN A 464 3.11 -11.41 5.91
N ASP A 465 3.76 -10.27 6.09
CA ASP A 465 3.42 -9.27 7.11
C ASP A 465 2.03 -8.66 6.86
N GLU A 466 1.70 -8.43 5.60
CA GLU A 466 0.40 -7.87 5.17
C GLU A 466 -0.62 -8.95 4.83
N GLY A 467 -0.31 -10.24 5.02
CA GLY A 467 -1.10 -11.35 4.48
C GLY A 467 -2.58 -11.33 4.89
N LYS A 468 -2.88 -10.87 6.11
CA LYS A 468 -4.26 -10.72 6.61
C LYS A 468 -4.96 -9.49 6.00
N LEU A 469 -4.21 -8.39 5.81
CA LEU A 469 -4.72 -7.12 5.29
C LEU A 469 -5.07 -7.23 3.82
N ILE A 470 -4.25 -7.93 3.02
CA ILE A 470 -4.49 -8.15 1.59
C ILE A 470 -5.41 -9.34 1.32
N GLY A 471 -5.96 -9.98 2.36
CA GLY A 471 -6.96 -11.04 2.24
C GLY A 471 -6.43 -12.38 1.73
N LEU A 472 -5.20 -12.78 2.07
CA LEU A 472 -4.70 -14.12 1.77
C LEU A 472 -5.47 -15.21 2.54
N ASP A 473 -5.56 -16.40 1.97
CA ASP A 473 -6.22 -17.55 2.59
C ASP A 473 -5.59 -17.90 3.95
N LEU A 474 -6.44 -18.08 4.97
CA LEU A 474 -6.01 -18.53 6.30
C LEU A 474 -5.42 -19.94 6.23
N ASN A 475 -4.30 -20.16 6.92
CA ASN A 475 -3.46 -21.33 6.73
C ASN A 475 -3.41 -22.27 7.95
N ARG A 476 -2.85 -21.80 9.09
CA ARG A 476 -2.72 -22.58 10.34
C ARG A 476 -2.93 -21.70 11.56
N SER A 477 -3.55 -22.25 12.60
CA SER A 477 -3.64 -21.62 13.92
C SER A 477 -2.30 -21.69 14.66
N LEU A 478 -1.94 -20.60 15.32
CA LEU A 478 -0.92 -20.55 16.36
C LEU A 478 -1.63 -20.58 17.72
N ARG A 479 -1.09 -21.40 18.62
CA ARG A 479 -1.70 -21.68 19.92
C ARG A 479 -0.77 -21.34 21.05
N ASP A 480 -1.34 -20.89 22.15
CA ASP A 480 -0.61 -20.61 23.38
C ASP A 480 -0.31 -21.91 24.17
N GLU A 481 0.31 -21.76 25.35
CA GLU A 481 0.62 -22.88 26.25
C GLU A 481 -0.63 -23.63 26.77
N HIS A 482 -1.81 -23.00 26.70
CA HIS A 482 -3.09 -23.56 27.11
C HIS A 482 -3.83 -24.26 25.96
N GLY A 483 -3.34 -24.13 24.73
CA GLY A 483 -3.91 -24.71 23.52
C GLY A 483 -4.97 -23.84 22.85
N GLU A 484 -5.17 -22.61 23.34
CA GLU A 484 -6.10 -21.63 22.78
C GLU A 484 -5.46 -20.93 21.59
N ILE A 485 -6.27 -20.61 20.58
CA ILE A 485 -5.80 -19.94 19.37
C ILE A 485 -5.61 -18.46 19.72
N TYR A 486 -4.37 -17.97 19.65
CA TYR A 486 -4.08 -16.55 19.82
C TYR A 486 -3.86 -15.85 18.47
N ASP A 487 -3.48 -16.60 17.43
CA ASP A 487 -3.26 -16.06 16.10
C ASP A 487 -3.52 -17.08 14.99
N ILE A 488 -3.75 -16.60 13.77
CA ILE A 488 -3.95 -17.40 12.55
C ILE A 488 -3.06 -16.83 11.46
N VAL A 489 -2.20 -17.68 10.90
CA VAL A 489 -1.33 -17.27 9.78
C VAL A 489 -2.15 -17.18 8.50
N ALA A 490 -2.01 -16.08 7.76
CA ALA A 490 -2.61 -15.89 6.43
C ALA A 490 -1.55 -16.05 5.33
N GLY A 491 -1.86 -16.80 4.27
CA GLY A 491 -0.96 -17.08 3.16
C GLY A 491 0.08 -18.18 3.46
N THR A 492 1.01 -18.36 2.53
CA THR A 492 2.13 -19.32 2.66
C THR A 492 3.11 -18.84 3.71
N PHE A 493 3.55 -19.75 4.59
CA PHE A 493 4.61 -19.46 5.55
C PHE A 493 5.71 -20.50 5.51
N LEU A 494 6.90 -20.10 5.96
CA LEU A 494 8.08 -20.94 6.03
C LEU A 494 8.45 -21.23 7.47
N VAL A 495 8.80 -22.48 7.76
CA VAL A 495 9.47 -22.86 9.01
C VAL A 495 10.97 -22.88 8.75
N VAL A 496 11.71 -22.04 9.48
CA VAL A 496 13.16 -21.84 9.31
C VAL A 496 13.89 -22.09 10.62
N GLY A 497 15.14 -22.56 10.56
CA GLY A 497 15.98 -22.68 11.74
C GLY A 497 16.50 -21.31 12.20
N LEU A 498 16.79 -21.16 13.49
CA LEU A 498 17.40 -19.95 14.04
C LEU A 498 18.91 -20.12 14.17
N GLY A 499 19.67 -19.30 13.43
CA GLY A 499 21.11 -19.14 13.59
C GLY A 499 21.46 -18.00 14.55
N PRO A 500 22.77 -17.74 14.78
CA PRO A 500 23.21 -16.72 15.72
C PRO A 500 22.83 -15.28 15.32
N GLU A 501 22.83 -14.99 14.01
CA GLU A 501 22.60 -13.64 13.47
C GLU A 501 21.69 -13.65 12.22
N SER A 502 21.21 -14.82 11.77
CA SER A 502 20.36 -14.98 10.59
C SER A 502 19.53 -16.27 10.68
N PHE A 503 18.53 -16.39 9.80
CA PHE A 503 17.87 -17.68 9.59
C PHE A 503 18.86 -18.73 9.07
N ALA A 504 18.63 -19.98 9.45
CA ALA A 504 19.46 -21.13 9.15
C ALA A 504 18.62 -22.29 8.62
N SER A 505 19.27 -23.28 7.99
CA SER A 505 18.61 -24.49 7.51
C SER A 505 17.96 -25.24 8.66
N LEU A 506 16.72 -25.69 8.44
CA LEU A 506 15.95 -26.44 9.41
C LEU A 506 16.59 -27.84 9.60
N PRO A 507 16.96 -28.22 10.83
CA PRO A 507 17.52 -29.54 11.11
C PRO A 507 16.53 -30.68 10.74
N PRO A 508 17.00 -31.87 10.32
CA PRO A 508 16.12 -32.97 9.90
C PRO A 508 15.09 -33.42 10.94
N ASP A 509 15.43 -33.34 12.23
CA ASP A 509 14.53 -33.64 13.35
C ASP A 509 13.42 -32.59 13.50
N MET A 510 13.74 -31.31 13.27
CA MET A 510 12.76 -30.22 13.24
C MET A 510 11.86 -30.30 12.00
N ILE A 511 12.43 -30.60 10.83
CA ILE A 511 11.64 -30.87 9.61
C ILE A 511 10.59 -31.95 9.90
N GLN A 512 10.99 -33.07 10.52
CA GLN A 512 10.08 -34.17 10.81
C GLN A 512 8.98 -33.76 11.81
N LYS A 513 9.35 -33.03 12.88
CA LYS A 513 8.42 -32.52 13.89
C LYS A 513 7.36 -31.60 13.27
N TYR A 514 7.79 -30.58 12.54
CA TYR A 514 6.89 -29.56 11.98
C TYR A 514 6.11 -30.06 10.76
N THR A 515 6.65 -31.03 10.01
CA THR A 515 5.88 -31.75 8.98
C THR A 515 4.69 -32.48 9.60
N GLU A 516 4.88 -33.18 10.73
CA GLU A 516 3.76 -33.86 11.40
C GLU A 516 2.82 -32.87 12.11
N GLN A 517 3.33 -31.78 12.68
CA GLN A 517 2.51 -30.76 13.33
C GLN A 517 1.57 -30.06 12.34
N PHE A 518 2.09 -29.62 11.19
CA PHE A 518 1.31 -28.90 10.18
C PHE A 518 0.70 -29.81 9.10
N LYS A 519 0.79 -31.12 9.27
CA LYS A 519 0.37 -32.13 8.29
C LYS A 519 -1.06 -31.95 7.80
N ARG A 520 -1.98 -31.63 8.71
CA ARG A 520 -3.40 -31.46 8.40
C ARG A 520 -3.70 -29.98 8.21
N PRO A 521 -4.26 -29.57 7.06
CA PRO A 521 -4.80 -28.24 6.92
C PRO A 521 -5.94 -27.95 7.86
N GLU A 522 -6.20 -26.67 8.10
CA GLU A 522 -7.23 -26.19 9.02
C GLU A 522 -8.20 -25.27 8.29
N LEU A 523 -9.51 -25.45 8.55
CA LEU A 523 -10.54 -24.48 8.17
C LEU A 523 -10.92 -23.65 9.39
N PHE A 524 -11.15 -22.36 9.18
CA PHE A 524 -11.47 -21.42 10.24
C PHE A 524 -12.92 -20.94 10.09
N ALA A 525 -13.64 -20.91 11.20
CA ALA A 525 -14.99 -20.36 11.25
C ALA A 525 -15.19 -19.56 12.53
N SER A 526 -15.87 -18.42 12.43
CA SER A 526 -16.34 -17.70 13.61
C SER A 526 -17.68 -18.27 14.05
N ILE A 527 -17.74 -18.84 15.25
CA ILE A 527 -18.95 -19.40 15.84
C ILE A 527 -19.16 -18.69 17.17
N ASN A 528 -20.25 -17.89 17.27
CA ASN A 528 -20.58 -17.11 18.46
C ASN A 528 -19.45 -16.16 18.92
N GLY A 529 -18.73 -15.54 17.99
CA GLY A 529 -17.62 -14.62 18.29
C GLY A 529 -16.31 -15.31 18.67
N GLN A 530 -16.27 -16.65 18.70
CA GLN A 530 -15.04 -17.42 18.90
C GLN A 530 -14.56 -18.03 17.59
N ILE A 531 -13.26 -17.88 17.30
CA ILE A 531 -12.67 -18.51 16.13
C ILE A 531 -12.39 -19.98 16.43
N VAL A 532 -12.95 -20.87 15.61
CA VAL A 532 -12.75 -22.30 15.70
C VAL A 532 -11.96 -22.77 14.49
N SER A 533 -10.90 -23.54 14.71
CA SER A 533 -10.13 -24.23 13.67
C SER A 533 -10.54 -25.70 13.60
N VAL A 534 -10.84 -26.21 12.42
CA VAL A 534 -11.18 -27.62 12.18
C VAL A 534 -10.14 -28.25 11.26
N PRO A 535 -9.39 -29.27 11.71
CA PRO A 535 -8.46 -30.00 10.85
C PRO A 535 -9.21 -30.74 9.74
N VAL A 536 -8.76 -30.57 8.49
CA VAL A 536 -9.34 -31.21 7.30
C VAL A 536 -8.32 -32.13 6.62
N GLU A 537 -8.82 -33.00 5.74
CA GLU A 537 -7.94 -33.74 4.83
C GLU A 537 -7.40 -32.77 3.76
N PRO A 538 -6.11 -32.85 3.42
CA PRO A 538 -5.52 -32.01 2.38
C PRO A 538 -6.24 -32.21 1.05
N GLU A 539 -6.33 -31.15 0.25
CA GLU A 539 -7.06 -31.18 -1.01
C GLU A 539 -6.64 -32.36 -1.89
N ASN A 540 -7.60 -33.23 -2.19
CA ASN A 540 -7.48 -34.19 -3.27
C ASN A 540 -7.99 -33.46 -4.53
N PRO A 541 -7.14 -33.22 -5.56
CA PRO A 541 -7.52 -32.46 -6.75
C PRO A 541 -8.72 -33.04 -7.54
N LEU A 542 -9.20 -34.22 -7.18
CA LEU A 542 -10.43 -34.84 -7.70
C LEU A 542 -11.72 -34.30 -7.05
N ARG A 543 -11.66 -33.73 -5.84
CA ARG A 543 -12.84 -33.32 -5.07
C ARG A 543 -13.38 -31.95 -5.47
N THR A 544 -12.51 -31.03 -5.88
CA THR A 544 -12.86 -29.72 -6.46
C THR A 544 -13.56 -29.87 -7.81
N ALA A 545 -13.25 -30.94 -8.55
CA ALA A 545 -13.96 -31.31 -9.78
C ALA A 545 -15.33 -31.99 -9.53
N GLU A 546 -15.54 -32.60 -8.36
CA GLU A 546 -16.85 -33.13 -7.95
C GLU A 546 -17.78 -32.05 -7.39
N MET A 547 -17.28 -31.12 -6.56
CA MET A 547 -18.10 -30.03 -5.99
C MET A 547 -18.60 -29.03 -7.06
N THR A 548 -17.85 -28.84 -8.14
CA THR A 548 -18.31 -28.04 -9.30
C THR A 548 -19.34 -28.76 -10.17
N LEU A 549 -19.56 -30.06 -9.97
CA LEU A 549 -20.59 -30.86 -10.65
C LEU A 549 -21.83 -31.13 -9.75
N GLU A 550 -21.73 -30.91 -8.43
CA GLU A 550 -22.83 -31.17 -7.48
C GLU A 550 -23.78 -29.98 -7.26
N ASP A 551 -23.41 -28.76 -7.66
CA ASP A 551 -24.31 -27.58 -7.60
C ASP A 551 -25.52 -27.67 -8.56
N ASP A 552 -25.50 -28.60 -9.53
CA ASP A 552 -26.61 -28.80 -10.48
C ASP A 552 -27.68 -29.82 -10.03
N TYR A 553 -27.61 -30.36 -8.79
CA TYR A 553 -28.58 -31.35 -8.29
C TYR A 553 -29.65 -30.82 -7.30
N GLY A 554 -29.93 -29.51 -7.31
CA GLY A 554 -31.07 -28.92 -6.59
C GLY A 554 -32.43 -29.02 -7.31
N MET A 555 -32.46 -29.44 -8.57
CA MET A 555 -33.68 -29.52 -9.38
C MET A 555 -34.30 -30.92 -9.32
N ILE A 556 -35.09 -31.22 -8.28
CA ILE A 556 -36.34 -32.03 -8.28
C ILE A 556 -36.90 -31.97 -6.84
N ASP A 557 -37.74 -30.97 -6.52
CA ASP A 557 -39.15 -31.16 -6.13
C ASP A 557 -39.82 -29.79 -5.86
N GLY A 558 -40.46 -29.24 -6.91
CA GLY A 558 -41.87 -28.88 -6.80
C GLY A 558 -42.36 -27.64 -6.05
N ILE A 559 -41.56 -26.71 -5.53
CA ILE A 559 -42.10 -25.45 -4.97
C ILE A 559 -41.31 -24.21 -5.44
N ILE A 560 -41.96 -23.44 -6.30
CA ILE A 560 -41.54 -22.11 -6.75
C ILE A 560 -41.64 -21.14 -5.58
N ASN A 561 -40.54 -20.51 -5.19
CA ASN A 561 -40.56 -19.21 -4.50
C ASN A 561 -39.82 -18.19 -5.36
N ASN A 562 -40.61 -17.43 -6.13
CA ASN A 562 -40.17 -16.20 -6.78
C ASN A 562 -40.09 -15.09 -5.73
N GLY A 563 -38.94 -14.43 -5.61
CA GLY A 563 -38.86 -13.12 -4.95
C GLY A 563 -37.46 -12.68 -4.51
N ARG A 564 -36.74 -12.01 -5.42
CA ARG A 564 -35.64 -11.03 -5.20
C ARG A 564 -34.47 -11.46 -4.29
N ARG A 565 -33.43 -12.04 -4.90
CA ARG A 565 -32.07 -12.08 -4.30
C ARG A 565 -30.95 -11.74 -5.29
N GLY A 566 -31.27 -11.47 -6.56
CA GLY A 566 -30.30 -11.09 -7.59
C GLY A 566 -30.04 -9.59 -7.70
N GLU A 567 -31.07 -8.75 -7.48
CA GLU A 567 -30.93 -7.29 -7.63
C GLU A 567 -30.19 -6.61 -6.46
N GLU A 568 -30.13 -7.25 -5.27
CA GLU A 568 -29.38 -6.73 -4.11
C GLU A 568 -27.88 -7.08 -4.17
N LEU A 569 -27.52 -8.19 -4.79
CA LEU A 569 -26.12 -8.61 -4.98
C LEU A 569 -25.41 -7.78 -6.08
N GLU A 570 -26.11 -7.44 -7.16
CA GLU A 570 -25.59 -6.53 -8.18
C GLU A 570 -25.48 -5.07 -7.68
N LYS A 571 -26.39 -4.63 -6.79
CA LYS A 571 -26.28 -3.31 -6.15
C LYS A 571 -25.15 -3.24 -5.13
N ALA A 572 -24.97 -4.27 -4.30
CA ALA A 572 -23.87 -4.34 -3.35
C ALA A 572 -22.49 -4.40 -4.05
N GLN A 573 -22.39 -5.07 -5.20
CA GLN A 573 -21.16 -5.09 -6.01
C GLN A 573 -20.90 -3.77 -6.77
N ALA A 574 -21.95 -3.00 -7.07
CA ALA A 574 -21.83 -1.69 -7.71
C ALA A 574 -21.51 -0.56 -6.72
N GLU A 575 -21.96 -0.66 -5.46
CA GLU A 575 -21.58 0.25 -4.36
C GLU A 575 -20.15 0.00 -3.87
N ALA A 576 -19.73 -1.27 -3.73
CA ALA A 576 -18.35 -1.61 -3.33
C ALA A 576 -17.27 -1.18 -4.35
N ARG A 577 -17.65 -0.88 -5.60
CA ARG A 577 -16.74 -0.33 -6.63
C ARG A 577 -16.63 1.20 -6.61
N ARG A 578 -17.47 1.90 -5.83
CA ARG A 578 -17.44 3.37 -5.72
C ARG A 578 -16.58 3.89 -4.56
N THR A 579 -16.24 3.04 -3.58
CA THR A 579 -15.56 3.43 -2.34
C THR A 579 -14.12 2.94 -2.25
N THR A 580 -13.53 2.48 -3.36
CA THR A 580 -12.11 2.15 -3.45
C THR A 580 -11.45 3.11 -4.45
N PRO A 581 -10.32 3.77 -4.11
CA PRO A 581 -9.54 4.50 -5.09
C PRO A 581 -9.16 3.53 -6.21
N GLU A 582 -9.54 3.83 -7.46
CA GLU A 582 -9.11 3.04 -8.61
C GLU A 582 -7.60 3.20 -8.77
N LYS A 583 -6.85 2.19 -8.33
CA LYS A 583 -5.45 2.03 -8.69
C LYS A 583 -5.39 1.90 -10.22
N LYS A 584 -4.85 2.90 -10.92
CA LYS A 584 -4.58 2.78 -12.37
C LYS A 584 -3.72 1.51 -12.56
N PRO A 585 -4.13 0.57 -13.42
CA PRO A 585 -3.45 -0.71 -13.56
C PRO A 585 -2.03 -0.48 -14.06
N SER A 586 -1.07 -1.15 -13.41
CA SER A 586 0.35 -1.05 -13.77
C SER A 586 0.57 -1.47 -15.22
N ILE A 587 1.61 -0.94 -15.86
CA ILE A 587 1.98 -1.30 -17.25
C ILE A 587 2.13 -2.82 -17.39
N ARG A 588 2.62 -3.49 -16.34
CA ARG A 588 2.74 -4.95 -16.25
C ARG A 588 1.38 -5.66 -16.27
N GLU A 589 0.41 -5.19 -15.51
CA GLU A 589 -0.97 -5.72 -15.52
C GLU A 589 -1.62 -5.55 -16.89
N ARG A 590 -1.44 -4.38 -17.52
CA ARG A 590 -1.96 -4.09 -18.86
C ARG A 590 -1.30 -4.95 -19.94
N LEU A 591 -0.01 -5.27 -19.80
CA LEU A 591 0.72 -6.19 -20.69
C LEU A 591 0.38 -7.66 -20.45
N GLU A 592 0.15 -8.07 -19.21
CA GLU A 592 -0.27 -9.42 -18.85
C GLU A 592 -1.69 -9.71 -19.31
N ASP A 593 -2.62 -8.76 -19.18
CA ASP A 593 -3.98 -8.90 -19.68
C ASP A 593 -4.06 -8.85 -21.21
N ALA A 594 -3.24 -8.02 -21.88
CA ALA A 594 -3.12 -8.03 -23.34
C ALA A 594 -2.57 -9.39 -23.86
N LYS A 595 -1.60 -9.99 -23.14
CA LYS A 595 -1.11 -11.36 -23.44
C LYS A 595 -2.18 -12.41 -23.21
N ARG A 596 -2.99 -12.28 -22.16
CA ARG A 596 -4.08 -13.21 -21.82
C ARG A 596 -5.22 -13.15 -22.86
N GLU A 597 -5.54 -11.95 -23.35
CA GLU A 597 -6.56 -11.71 -24.36
C GLU A 597 -6.14 -12.24 -25.75
N CYS A 598 -4.87 -12.05 -26.14
CA CYS A 598 -4.29 -12.63 -27.36
C CYS A 598 -4.19 -14.17 -27.34
N GLY A 599 -3.98 -14.79 -26.17
CA GLY A 599 -3.90 -16.24 -26.03
C GLY A 599 -5.25 -16.98 -26.21
N SER A 600 -6.38 -16.27 -26.12
CA SER A 600 -7.72 -16.87 -26.13
C SER A 600 -8.38 -16.95 -27.52
N ARG A 601 -7.80 -16.33 -28.55
CA ARG A 601 -8.31 -16.43 -29.94
C ARG A 601 -7.82 -17.71 -30.59
N LYS A 602 -8.68 -18.75 -30.60
CA LYS A 602 -8.51 -19.92 -31.49
C LYS A 602 -8.36 -19.43 -32.94
N GLY A 603 -7.23 -19.73 -33.55
CA GLY A 603 -6.98 -19.46 -34.98
C GLY A 603 -8.02 -20.14 -35.90
N PRO A 604 -8.22 -19.62 -37.12
CA PRO A 604 -9.28 -20.07 -38.01
C PRO A 604 -9.03 -21.50 -38.51
N ASP A 605 -10.10 -22.28 -38.58
CA ASP A 605 -10.11 -23.64 -39.12
C ASP A 605 -9.57 -23.71 -40.56
N LYS A 606 -8.83 -24.78 -40.85
CA LYS A 606 -8.32 -25.12 -42.19
C LYS A 606 -9.45 -25.22 -43.22
N PRO A 607 -9.25 -24.77 -44.48
CA PRO A 607 -10.26 -24.88 -45.51
C PRO A 607 -10.44 -26.32 -46.02
N THR A 608 -11.68 -26.79 -46.01
CA THR A 608 -12.16 -28.07 -46.56
C THR A 608 -12.01 -28.11 -48.09
N PRO A 609 -11.67 -29.26 -48.72
CA PRO A 609 -11.52 -29.33 -50.17
C PRO A 609 -12.89 -29.33 -50.88
N GLN A 610 -13.03 -28.47 -51.88
CA GLN A 610 -14.19 -28.42 -52.77
C GLN A 610 -14.38 -29.75 -53.51
N LYS A 611 -15.59 -30.32 -53.42
CA LYS A 611 -16.08 -31.36 -54.34
C LYS A 611 -16.97 -30.71 -55.39
N GLU A 612 -16.64 -30.95 -56.66
CA GLU A 612 -17.50 -30.65 -57.81
C GLU A 612 -18.84 -31.40 -57.75
N PRO A 613 -19.92 -30.85 -58.32
CA PRO A 613 -21.24 -31.48 -58.31
C PRO A 613 -21.36 -32.52 -59.43
N PRO A 614 -22.01 -33.68 -59.20
CA PRO A 614 -22.47 -34.54 -60.28
C PRO A 614 -23.87 -34.13 -60.75
N GLU A 615 -24.06 -34.34 -62.06
CA GLU A 615 -25.22 -34.00 -62.88
C GLU A 615 -26.53 -34.73 -62.51
N LEU A 616 -27.62 -34.17 -63.03
CA LEU A 616 -29.00 -34.67 -63.03
C LEU A 616 -29.14 -36.16 -63.38
N GLY A 617 -30.15 -36.80 -62.78
CA GLY A 617 -30.75 -38.03 -63.31
C GLY A 617 -31.97 -38.51 -62.51
N ASP A 618 -33.14 -38.01 -62.89
CA ASP A 618 -34.45 -38.69 -62.99
C ASP A 618 -34.92 -39.63 -61.86
N LEU A 619 -35.89 -39.15 -61.06
CA LEU A 619 -37.33 -39.54 -61.05
C LEU A 619 -38.04 -39.15 -59.74
#